data_AF-A0A3D5EM16-F1
#
_entry.id   AF-A0A3D5EM16-F1
#
_cell.length_a   1.000
_cell.length_b   1.000
_cell.length_c   1.000
_cell.angle_alpha   90.00
_cell.angle_beta   90.00
_cell.angle_gamma   90.00
#
_symmetry.space_group_name_H-M   'P 1'
#
loop_
_entity.id
_entity.type
_entity.pdbx_description
1 polymer ?
#
loop_
_entity_poly.entity_id
_entity_poly.type
_entity_poly.pdbx_seq_one_letter_code
_entity_poly.pdbx_strand_id
1 'polypeptide(L)'
;MLFSKGNISLCLAGAALVISCYGAFFQTKQPQINQLATDSEQQYNLASSDFDDVEHDDGQTLARLNKSIISLKKQVAELRQGSASHQTITPDLKESVLAILAEKEQQALEKAEQNNPIYGFYNSLPDDYELRLKSEPDYADSLNKQLREQIIDPYQSDKDRLKAMAQLQMNMFMLGKQTLPEYDYDIANSMLNIAANSQDNKLRVQAIELVSQSPILDSRLTQQYTQILERDDNEYIRRLAAQGILSQYFIARNEQADNSQQLAQQILTIYRHPINESVKSIIDEMIGDPNMLDELKKSAGE
;
A
#
# COMPACT_ATOMS: atom_id res chain seq x y z
N MET A 1 -36.95 9.90 -4.19
CA MET A 1 -37.02 8.74 -3.29
C MET A 1 -35.73 8.68 -2.50
N LEU A 2 -35.82 8.49 -1.18
CA LEU A 2 -34.69 8.55 -0.26
C LEU A 2 -33.76 7.34 -0.44
N PHE A 3 -32.48 7.58 -0.74
CA PHE A 3 -31.44 6.56 -0.70
C PHE A 3 -30.96 6.36 0.74
N SER A 4 -31.04 5.12 1.21
CA SER A 4 -30.63 4.68 2.54
C SER A 4 -29.10 4.82 2.71
N LYS A 5 -28.69 5.70 3.63
CA LYS A 5 -27.29 5.88 4.07
C LYS A 5 -26.75 4.70 4.90
N GLY A 6 -27.56 3.65 5.13
CA GLY A 6 -27.19 2.51 5.98
C GLY A 6 -26.25 1.49 5.34
N ASN A 7 -26.22 1.37 4.01
CA ASN A 7 -25.50 0.28 3.34
C ASN A 7 -24.03 0.59 3.04
N ILE A 8 -23.63 1.86 3.02
CA ILE A 8 -22.24 2.27 2.73
C ILE A 8 -21.35 2.07 3.98
N SER A 9 -21.92 2.15 5.19
CA SER A 9 -21.18 1.95 6.44
C SER A 9 -20.80 0.47 6.68
N LEU A 10 -21.51 -0.49 6.06
CA LEU A 10 -21.22 -1.91 6.24
C LEU A 10 -20.03 -2.36 5.36
N CYS A 11 -19.88 -1.79 4.16
CA CYS A 11 -18.76 -2.08 3.27
C CYS A 11 -17.44 -1.47 3.75
N LEU A 12 -17.46 -0.30 4.39
CA LEU A 12 -16.25 0.31 4.94
C LEU A 12 -15.75 -0.40 6.22
N ALA A 13 -16.65 -0.96 7.02
CA ALA A 13 -16.31 -1.71 8.23
C ALA A 13 -15.67 -3.08 7.93
N GLY A 14 -16.04 -3.72 6.80
CA GLY A 14 -15.45 -4.98 6.36
C GLY A 14 -13.96 -4.86 6.01
N ALA A 15 -13.55 -3.73 5.42
CA ALA A 15 -12.14 -3.48 5.08
C ALA A 15 -11.24 -3.36 6.33
N ALA A 16 -11.77 -2.84 7.45
CA ALA A 16 -10.99 -2.66 8.68
C ALA A 16 -10.78 -3.98 9.48
N LEU A 17 -11.72 -4.94 9.37
CA LEU A 17 -11.62 -6.24 10.07
C LEU A 17 -10.68 -7.22 9.38
N VAL A 18 -10.54 -7.17 8.06
CA VAL A 18 -9.65 -8.10 7.31
C VAL A 18 -8.17 -7.71 7.47
N ILE A 19 -7.86 -6.41 7.58
CA ILE A 19 -6.49 -5.94 7.89
C ILE A 19 -6.10 -6.30 9.33
N SER A 20 -7.06 -6.29 10.26
CA SER A 20 -6.81 -6.64 11.67
C SER A 20 -6.60 -8.14 11.91
N CYS A 21 -7.17 -9.01 11.07
CA CYS A 21 -7.01 -10.46 11.20
C CYS A 21 -5.72 -11.00 10.56
N TYR A 22 -5.13 -10.29 9.59
CA TYR A 22 -3.86 -10.71 8.96
C TYR A 22 -2.66 -10.57 9.91
N GLY A 23 -2.72 -9.67 10.90
CA GLY A 23 -1.66 -9.50 11.90
C GLY A 23 -1.68 -10.51 13.05
N ALA A 24 -2.82 -11.19 13.29
CA ALA A 24 -3.01 -12.05 14.46
C ALA A 24 -2.68 -13.54 14.23
N PHE A 25 -2.71 -14.03 12.98
CA PHE A 25 -2.65 -15.47 12.69
C PHE A 25 -1.31 -15.99 12.15
N PHE A 26 -0.39 -15.13 11.71
CA PHE A 26 0.94 -15.53 11.21
C PHE A 26 2.10 -15.14 12.14
N GLN A 27 1.90 -15.21 13.45
CA GLN A 27 2.97 -15.13 14.45
C GLN A 27 3.29 -16.53 14.99
N THR A 28 4.05 -17.31 14.22
CA THR A 28 4.72 -18.49 14.74
C THR A 28 6.17 -18.16 15.11
N LYS A 29 6.39 -18.06 16.43
CA LYS A 29 7.64 -18.03 17.20
C LYS A 29 8.48 -16.74 17.16
N GLN A 30 8.06 -15.79 18.01
CA GLN A 30 8.99 -14.94 18.77
C GLN A 30 9.77 -15.78 19.81
N PRO A 31 11.09 -15.60 19.98
CA PRO A 31 11.69 -15.67 21.30
C PRO A 31 11.19 -14.49 22.13
N GLN A 32 10.70 -14.78 23.33
CA GLN A 32 10.11 -13.80 24.24
C GLN A 32 11.13 -12.71 24.60
N ILE A 33 10.80 -11.46 24.30
CA ILE A 33 11.30 -10.31 25.06
C ILE A 33 10.08 -9.48 25.45
N ASN A 34 9.90 -9.40 26.77
CA ASN A 34 8.78 -8.79 27.44
C ASN A 34 8.59 -7.32 27.05
N GLN A 35 7.32 -6.99 26.85
CA GLN A 35 6.64 -5.71 26.99
C GLN A 35 7.48 -4.62 27.70
N LEU A 36 7.75 -3.53 26.97
CA LEU A 36 8.10 -2.24 27.57
C LEU A 36 6.91 -1.30 27.34
N ALA A 37 6.06 -1.19 28.34
CA ALA A 37 5.35 0.04 28.61
C ALA A 37 5.40 0.26 30.12
N THR A 38 5.53 1.53 30.46
CA THR A 38 5.47 2.12 31.80
C THR A 38 6.80 2.27 32.51
N ASP A 39 7.14 3.54 32.66
CA ASP A 39 8.10 4.14 33.56
C ASP A 39 8.24 3.43 34.90
N SER A 40 9.46 3.52 35.43
CA SER A 40 9.81 3.83 36.83
C SER A 40 10.86 2.86 37.40
N GLU A 41 11.92 3.48 37.94
CA GLU A 41 12.80 2.96 39.00
C GLU A 41 13.78 1.81 38.64
N GLN A 42 14.97 2.20 38.17
CA GLN A 42 16.18 1.40 38.41
C GLN A 42 16.84 1.85 39.72
N GLN A 43 16.37 1.23 40.80
CA GLN A 43 17.07 1.09 42.07
C GLN A 43 17.94 -0.17 41.98
N TYR A 44 19.25 -0.01 41.87
CA TYR A 44 20.19 -1.14 41.91
C TYR A 44 20.35 -1.62 43.36
N ASN A 45 19.82 -2.82 43.64
CA ASN A 45 20.24 -3.64 44.77
C ASN A 45 21.45 -4.48 44.35
N LEU A 46 22.60 -4.28 45.00
CA LEU A 46 23.54 -5.36 45.28
C LEU A 46 23.66 -5.49 46.80
N ALA A 47 22.96 -6.48 47.33
CA ALA A 47 23.11 -6.91 48.71
C ALA A 47 24.36 -7.80 48.84
N SER A 48 25.33 -7.28 49.59
CA SER A 48 26.06 -7.95 50.68
C SER A 48 26.56 -9.39 50.50
N SER A 49 27.89 -9.53 50.54
CA SER A 49 28.60 -10.39 51.50
C SER A 49 30.04 -9.88 51.57
N ASP A 50 30.37 -9.14 52.62
CA ASP A 50 31.16 -9.61 53.77
C ASP A 50 32.66 -9.56 53.45
N PHE A 51 33.28 -8.42 53.74
CA PHE A 51 34.30 -8.25 54.80
C PHE A 51 35.55 -9.11 54.56
N ASP A 52 36.56 -8.46 53.97
CA ASP A 52 37.94 -8.68 54.42
C ASP A 52 38.76 -7.39 54.29
N ASP A 53 39.58 -7.22 55.32
CA ASP A 53 40.33 -6.09 55.82
C ASP A 53 41.47 -5.63 54.88
N VAL A 54 41.54 -4.34 54.48
CA VAL A 54 42.81 -3.63 54.19
C VAL A 54 42.60 -2.10 54.26
N GLU A 55 43.25 -1.48 55.24
CA GLU A 55 43.71 -0.08 55.38
C GLU A 55 43.14 1.02 54.47
N HIS A 56 42.47 1.99 55.12
CA HIS A 56 42.19 3.32 54.60
C HIS A 56 43.48 4.08 54.23
N ASP A 57 43.70 4.31 52.93
CA ASP A 57 44.55 5.40 52.45
C ASP A 57 43.67 6.63 52.14
N ASP A 58 43.27 7.33 53.22
CA ASP A 58 42.44 8.55 53.15
C ASP A 58 43.07 9.65 52.28
N GLY A 59 44.39 9.63 52.07
CA GLY A 59 45.09 10.59 51.23
C GLY A 59 44.77 10.43 49.74
N GLN A 60 44.64 9.19 49.26
CA GLN A 60 44.31 8.90 47.86
C GLN A 60 42.84 9.18 47.54
N THR A 61 41.92 8.91 48.46
CA THR A 61 40.49 9.22 48.29
C THR A 61 40.27 10.73 48.24
N LEU A 62 40.93 11.50 49.11
CA LEU A 62 40.82 12.96 49.12
C LEU A 62 41.44 13.60 47.87
N ALA A 63 42.55 13.05 47.38
CA ALA A 63 43.19 13.50 46.14
C ALA A 63 42.34 13.21 44.89
N ARG A 64 41.69 12.04 44.84
CA ARG A 64 40.72 11.71 43.78
C ARG A 64 39.50 12.62 43.83
N LEU A 65 38.97 12.89 45.03
CA LEU A 65 37.84 13.80 45.20
C LEU A 65 38.18 15.22 44.73
N ASN A 66 39.36 15.74 45.08
CA ASN A 66 39.82 17.06 44.65
C ASN A 66 40.01 17.13 43.12
N LYS A 67 40.55 16.08 42.49
CA LYS A 67 40.63 15.98 41.03
C LYS A 67 39.24 16.02 40.38
N SER A 68 38.29 15.29 40.92
CA SER A 68 36.90 15.29 40.42
C SER A 68 36.23 16.64 40.62
N ILE A 69 36.44 17.32 41.75
CA ILE A 69 35.90 18.67 41.99
C ILE A 69 36.50 19.67 41.00
N ILE A 70 37.80 19.57 40.69
CA ILE A 70 38.46 20.43 39.71
C ILE A 70 37.94 20.15 38.30
N SER A 71 37.73 18.88 37.91
CA SER A 71 37.16 18.53 36.60
C SER A 71 35.72 18.98 36.46
N LEU A 72 34.91 18.86 37.51
CA LEU A 72 33.53 19.35 37.55
C LEU A 72 33.48 20.87 37.50
N LYS A 73 34.36 21.58 38.22
CA LYS A 73 34.46 23.05 38.11
C LYS A 73 34.88 23.49 36.71
N LYS A 74 35.76 22.73 36.05
CA LYS A 74 36.16 22.98 34.66
C LYS A 74 35.00 22.74 33.69
N GLN A 75 34.27 21.63 33.81
CA GLN A 75 33.08 21.36 33.00
C GLN A 75 31.97 22.39 33.24
N VAL A 76 31.74 22.82 34.49
CA VAL A 76 30.76 23.86 34.80
C VAL A 76 31.20 25.22 34.26
N ALA A 77 32.50 25.54 34.27
CA ALA A 77 33.03 26.75 33.66
C ALA A 77 32.92 26.71 32.11
N GLU A 78 33.19 25.56 31.49
CA GLU A 78 33.03 25.32 30.05
C GLU A 78 31.55 25.39 29.64
N LEU A 79 30.64 24.83 30.42
CA LEU A 79 29.19 24.93 30.19
C LEU A 79 28.66 26.35 30.42
N ARG A 80 29.19 27.08 31.41
CA ARG A 80 28.86 28.49 31.64
C ARG A 80 29.41 29.42 30.55
N GLN A 81 30.58 29.10 29.97
CA GLN A 81 31.11 29.80 28.80
C GLN A 81 30.37 29.42 27.51
N GLY A 82 29.93 28.17 27.35
CA GLY A 82 29.13 27.71 26.22
C GLY A 82 27.66 28.17 26.22
N SER A 83 27.15 28.60 27.37
CA SER A 83 25.78 29.14 27.52
C SER A 83 25.68 30.65 27.24
N ALA A 84 26.79 31.32 26.94
CA ALA A 84 26.86 32.77 26.70
C ALA A 84 27.07 33.15 25.21
N SER A 85 26.98 32.20 24.29
CA SER A 85 26.78 32.50 22.88
C SER A 85 25.38 32.04 22.48
N HIS A 86 24.50 32.99 22.18
CA HIS A 86 23.41 32.73 21.25
C HIS A 86 24.01 31.92 20.09
N GLN A 87 23.63 30.64 19.95
CA GLN A 87 23.94 29.87 18.77
C GLN A 87 23.11 30.48 17.64
N THR A 88 23.64 31.55 17.05
CA THR A 88 23.30 31.92 15.68
C THR A 88 23.72 30.70 14.86
N ILE A 89 22.74 29.88 14.48
CA ILE A 89 22.96 28.74 13.59
C ILE A 89 23.71 29.31 12.38
N THR A 90 24.99 28.96 12.25
CA THR A 90 25.78 29.45 11.13
C THR A 90 25.14 28.93 9.84
N PRO A 91 25.06 29.76 8.79
CA PRO A 91 24.43 29.38 7.52
C PRO A 91 24.97 28.04 6.97
N ASP A 92 26.26 27.75 7.15
CA ASP A 92 26.89 26.47 6.78
C ASP A 92 26.31 25.25 7.52
N LEU A 93 25.98 25.39 8.81
CA LEU A 93 25.43 24.28 9.60
C LEU A 93 23.96 24.07 9.23
N LYS A 94 23.23 25.14 8.93
CA LYS A 94 21.86 25.07 8.39
C LYS A 94 21.86 24.37 7.03
N GLU A 95 22.77 24.76 6.14
CA GLU A 95 22.87 24.19 4.79
C GLU A 95 23.30 22.71 4.83
N SER A 96 24.23 22.35 5.71
CA SER A 96 24.63 20.95 5.93
C SER A 96 23.50 20.09 6.50
N VAL A 97 22.71 20.62 7.45
CA VAL A 97 21.53 19.92 7.98
C VAL A 97 20.45 19.77 6.91
N LEU A 98 20.22 20.80 6.08
CA LEU A 98 19.28 20.72 4.95
C LEU A 98 19.74 19.69 3.90
N ALA A 99 21.05 19.61 3.61
CA ALA A 99 21.59 18.62 2.70
C ALA A 99 21.42 17.19 3.23
N ILE A 100 21.70 16.96 4.52
CA ILE A 100 21.48 15.65 5.16
C ILE A 100 19.98 15.29 5.19
N LEU A 101 19.11 16.26 5.43
CA LEU A 101 17.65 16.04 5.39
C LEU A 101 17.19 15.68 3.97
N ALA A 102 17.67 16.40 2.95
CA ALA A 102 17.36 16.11 1.55
C ALA A 102 17.87 14.71 1.14
N GLU A 103 19.09 14.32 1.55
CA GLU A 103 19.61 12.98 1.30
C GLU A 103 18.78 11.89 1.99
N LYS A 104 18.38 12.12 3.24
CA LYS A 104 17.50 11.23 4.01
C LYS A 104 16.13 11.08 3.36
N GLU A 105 15.55 12.17 2.88
CA GLU A 105 14.27 12.18 2.18
C GLU A 105 14.37 11.42 0.86
N GLN A 106 15.42 11.66 0.07
CA GLN A 106 15.67 10.93 -1.16
C GLN A 106 15.83 9.42 -0.91
N GLN A 107 16.60 9.01 0.09
CA GLN A 107 16.72 7.59 0.46
C GLN A 107 15.39 6.98 0.93
N ALA A 108 14.54 7.77 1.61
CA ALA A 108 13.22 7.32 2.01
C ALA A 108 12.30 7.12 0.80
N LEU A 109 12.34 8.04 -0.17
CA LEU A 109 11.60 7.95 -1.44
C LEU A 109 12.05 6.75 -2.26
N GLU A 110 13.36 6.51 -2.37
CA GLU A 110 13.89 5.35 -3.09
C GLU A 110 13.47 4.02 -2.44
N LYS A 111 13.52 3.93 -1.12
CA LYS A 111 13.01 2.75 -0.40
C LYS A 111 11.50 2.58 -0.58
N ALA A 112 10.75 3.67 -0.56
CA ALA A 112 9.31 3.65 -0.79
C ALA A 112 9.01 3.16 -2.22
N GLU A 113 9.73 3.63 -3.24
CA GLU A 113 9.63 3.16 -4.62
C GLU A 113 10.00 1.67 -4.77
N GLN A 114 11.00 1.18 -4.04
CA GLN A 114 11.36 -0.24 -4.07
C GLN A 114 10.27 -1.13 -3.46
N ASN A 115 9.56 -0.62 -2.45
CA ASN A 115 8.49 -1.34 -1.78
C ASN A 115 7.17 -1.25 -2.54
N ASN A 116 6.86 -0.07 -3.07
CA ASN A 116 5.70 0.20 -3.90
C ASN A 116 6.11 1.17 -5.03
N PRO A 117 6.33 0.68 -6.26
CA PRO A 117 6.75 1.50 -7.38
C PRO A 117 5.72 2.57 -7.78
N ILE A 118 4.47 2.45 -7.34
CA ILE A 118 3.42 3.45 -7.56
C ILE A 118 3.52 4.60 -6.54
N TYR A 119 4.03 4.35 -5.32
CA TYR A 119 3.98 5.31 -4.22
C TYR A 119 4.92 6.53 -4.40
N GLY A 120 6.11 6.33 -4.97
CA GLY A 120 7.06 7.44 -5.17
C GLY A 120 6.61 8.44 -6.23
N PHE A 121 5.68 8.06 -7.10
CA PHE A 121 5.21 8.90 -8.19
C PHE A 121 4.49 10.18 -7.71
N TYR A 122 3.64 10.08 -6.67
CA TYR A 122 2.85 11.23 -6.20
C TYR A 122 3.71 12.41 -5.76
N ASN A 123 4.88 12.14 -5.15
CA ASN A 123 5.79 13.17 -4.67
C ASN A 123 6.62 13.82 -5.81
N SER A 124 6.53 13.28 -7.03
CA SER A 124 7.23 13.81 -8.21
C SER A 124 6.36 14.73 -9.08
N LEU A 125 5.08 14.90 -8.72
CA LEU A 125 4.17 15.78 -9.43
C LEU A 125 4.48 17.26 -9.16
N PRO A 126 4.30 18.15 -10.15
CA PRO A 126 4.42 19.60 -9.95
C PRO A 126 3.46 20.12 -8.87
N ASP A 127 3.86 21.17 -8.13
CA ASP A 127 3.02 21.77 -7.07
C ASP A 127 1.67 22.30 -7.60
N ASP A 128 1.64 22.77 -8.84
CA ASP A 128 0.44 23.29 -9.50
C ASP A 128 -0.37 22.22 -10.22
N TYR A 129 0.01 20.94 -10.10
CA TYR A 129 -0.57 19.83 -10.86
C TYR A 129 -2.08 19.73 -10.71
N GLU A 130 -2.57 19.64 -9.46
CA GLU A 130 -4.01 19.50 -9.19
C GLU A 130 -4.79 20.72 -9.67
N LEU A 131 -4.22 21.91 -9.48
CA LEU A 131 -4.83 23.17 -9.92
C LEU A 131 -5.01 23.14 -11.43
N ARG A 132 -3.92 22.90 -12.18
CA ARG A 132 -3.95 22.85 -13.64
C ARG A 132 -4.86 21.76 -14.17
N LEU A 133 -4.80 20.57 -13.59
CA LEU A 133 -5.69 19.46 -13.97
C LEU A 133 -7.17 19.86 -13.85
N LYS A 134 -7.55 20.60 -12.79
CA LYS A 134 -8.94 21.03 -12.56
C LYS A 134 -9.33 22.29 -13.32
N SER A 135 -8.39 23.22 -13.58
CA SER A 135 -8.68 24.53 -14.17
C SER A 135 -8.43 24.62 -15.67
N GLU A 136 -7.58 23.77 -16.24
CA GLU A 136 -7.16 23.79 -17.64
C GLU A 136 -7.63 22.51 -18.37
N PRO A 137 -8.77 22.54 -19.10
CA PRO A 137 -9.31 21.37 -19.79
C PRO A 137 -8.34 20.77 -20.82
N ASP A 138 -7.69 21.61 -21.63
CA ASP A 138 -6.74 21.16 -22.66
C ASP A 138 -5.51 20.46 -22.05
N TYR A 139 -5.06 20.91 -20.87
CA TYR A 139 -4.00 20.24 -20.13
C TYR A 139 -4.46 18.87 -19.63
N ALA A 140 -5.65 18.78 -19.03
CA ALA A 140 -6.19 17.51 -18.56
C ALA A 140 -6.37 16.50 -19.70
N ASP A 141 -6.93 16.93 -20.82
CA ASP A 141 -7.16 16.06 -21.99
C ASP A 141 -5.85 15.59 -22.63
N SER A 142 -4.87 16.49 -22.80
CA SER A 142 -3.56 16.13 -23.35
C SER A 142 -2.79 15.18 -22.43
N LEU A 143 -2.81 15.44 -21.13
CA LEU A 143 -2.15 14.59 -20.14
C LEU A 143 -2.78 13.20 -20.09
N ASN A 144 -4.11 13.09 -20.02
CA ASN A 144 -4.79 11.79 -19.97
C ASN A 144 -4.52 10.96 -21.22
N LYS A 145 -4.47 11.60 -22.41
CA LYS A 145 -4.10 10.92 -23.66
C LYS A 145 -2.66 10.41 -23.63
N GLN A 146 -1.73 11.23 -23.17
CA GLN A 146 -0.33 10.83 -23.03
C GLN A 146 -0.18 9.64 -22.06
N LEU A 147 -0.91 9.66 -20.95
CA LEU A 147 -0.90 8.55 -19.98
C LEU A 147 -1.45 7.27 -20.60
N ARG A 148 -2.57 7.36 -21.34
CA ARG A 148 -3.12 6.22 -22.08
C ARG A 148 -2.08 5.64 -23.04
N GLU A 149 -1.43 6.48 -23.83
CA GLU A 149 -0.39 6.06 -24.79
C GLU A 149 0.76 5.34 -24.09
N GLN A 150 1.24 5.86 -22.96
CA GLN A 150 2.28 5.22 -22.15
C GLN A 150 1.83 3.86 -21.59
N ILE A 151 0.58 3.74 -21.16
CA ILE A 151 0.04 2.49 -20.60
C ILE A 151 0.01 1.39 -21.66
N ILE A 152 -0.43 1.70 -22.88
CA ILE A 152 -0.62 0.70 -23.94
C ILE A 152 0.65 0.41 -24.74
N ASP A 153 1.70 1.22 -24.59
CA ASP A 153 2.97 1.04 -25.30
C ASP A 153 3.69 -0.23 -24.81
N PRO A 154 3.87 -1.26 -25.68
CA PRO A 154 4.57 -2.48 -25.31
C PRO A 154 6.08 -2.29 -25.09
N TYR A 155 6.67 -1.17 -25.54
CA TYR A 155 8.08 -0.86 -25.35
C TYR A 155 8.37 -0.15 -24.02
N GLN A 156 7.32 0.32 -23.34
CA GLN A 156 7.44 0.92 -22.03
C GLN A 156 7.62 -0.17 -20.96
N SER A 157 8.40 0.12 -19.92
CA SER A 157 8.59 -0.83 -18.81
C SER A 157 7.27 -1.08 -18.07
N ASP A 158 7.07 -2.30 -17.56
CA ASP A 158 5.87 -2.64 -16.77
C ASP A 158 5.69 -1.68 -15.58
N LYS A 159 6.80 -1.27 -14.94
CA LYS A 159 6.81 -0.30 -13.84
C LYS A 159 6.23 1.04 -14.28
N ASP A 160 6.65 1.56 -15.43
CA ASP A 160 6.19 2.87 -15.90
C ASP A 160 4.74 2.82 -16.41
N ARG A 161 4.34 1.71 -17.05
CA ARG A 161 2.95 1.47 -17.44
C ARG A 161 2.03 1.46 -16.21
N LEU A 162 2.47 0.87 -15.10
CA LEU A 162 1.74 0.88 -13.83
C LEU A 162 1.67 2.28 -13.20
N LYS A 163 2.77 3.04 -13.23
CA LYS A 163 2.79 4.44 -12.77
C LYS A 163 1.80 5.29 -13.57
N ALA A 164 1.81 5.17 -14.89
CA ALA A 164 0.90 5.89 -15.77
C ALA A 164 -0.57 5.53 -15.51
N MET A 165 -0.87 4.25 -15.27
CA MET A 165 -2.21 3.78 -14.90
C MET A 165 -2.68 4.37 -13.57
N ALA A 166 -1.84 4.35 -12.54
CA ALA A 166 -2.18 4.93 -11.24
C ALA A 166 -2.41 6.44 -11.32
N GLN A 167 -1.60 7.15 -12.13
CA GLN A 167 -1.81 8.57 -12.39
C GLN A 167 -3.13 8.82 -13.12
N LEU A 168 -3.48 8.01 -14.13
CA LEU A 168 -4.74 8.15 -14.85
C LEU A 168 -5.96 7.95 -13.92
N GLN A 169 -5.91 6.96 -13.03
CA GLN A 169 -6.95 6.74 -12.01
C GLN A 169 -7.04 7.90 -11.02
N MET A 170 -5.89 8.46 -10.59
CA MET A 170 -5.87 9.66 -9.76
C MET A 170 -6.53 10.84 -10.48
N ASN A 171 -6.23 11.04 -11.76
CA ASN A 171 -6.81 12.14 -12.54
C ASN A 171 -8.32 12.02 -12.62
N MET A 172 -8.81 10.81 -12.88
CA MET A 172 -10.23 10.49 -12.87
C MET A 172 -10.87 10.88 -11.53
N PHE A 173 -10.25 10.53 -10.40
CA PHE A 173 -10.71 10.89 -9.06
C PHE A 173 -10.67 12.41 -8.79
N MET A 174 -9.56 13.08 -9.10
CA MET A 174 -9.40 14.52 -8.91
C MET A 174 -10.41 15.34 -9.72
N LEU A 175 -10.72 14.88 -10.94
CA LEU A 175 -11.73 15.49 -11.81
C LEU A 175 -13.16 15.14 -11.40
N GLY A 176 -13.36 14.26 -10.41
CA GLY A 176 -14.68 13.78 -9.99
C GLY A 176 -15.42 13.01 -11.09
N LYS A 177 -14.69 12.41 -12.04
CA LYS A 177 -15.26 11.63 -13.13
C LYS A 177 -15.33 10.16 -12.72
N GLN A 178 -16.42 9.48 -13.06
CA GLN A 178 -16.53 8.02 -12.83
C GLN A 178 -15.79 7.22 -13.89
N THR A 179 -15.68 7.75 -15.10
CA THR A 179 -14.91 7.18 -16.21
C THR A 179 -14.26 8.30 -17.01
N LEU A 180 -13.18 7.99 -17.72
CA LEU A 180 -12.56 8.83 -18.74
C LEU A 180 -12.65 8.12 -20.10
N PRO A 181 -12.77 8.84 -21.22
CA PRO A 181 -12.64 8.23 -22.55
C PRO A 181 -11.32 7.47 -22.73
N GLU A 182 -10.25 7.97 -22.10
CA GLU A 182 -8.94 7.34 -22.11
C GLU A 182 -8.85 6.09 -21.21
N TYR A 183 -9.84 5.88 -20.36
CA TYR A 183 -9.96 4.71 -19.50
C TYR A 183 -10.81 3.65 -20.20
N ASP A 184 -10.20 2.94 -21.15
CA ASP A 184 -10.86 1.99 -22.06
C ASP A 184 -10.32 0.55 -21.95
N TYR A 185 -10.86 -0.34 -22.79
CA TYR A 185 -10.45 -1.74 -22.83
C TYR A 185 -8.92 -1.92 -22.95
N ASP A 186 -8.24 -1.12 -23.77
CA ASP A 186 -6.83 -1.35 -24.09
C ASP A 186 -5.95 -1.14 -22.85
N ILE A 187 -6.28 -0.16 -22.01
CA ILE A 187 -5.54 0.06 -20.75
C ILE A 187 -5.79 -1.07 -19.74
N ALA A 188 -7.01 -1.59 -19.66
CA ALA A 188 -7.35 -2.69 -18.75
C ALA A 188 -6.66 -3.99 -19.21
N ASN A 189 -6.71 -4.26 -20.51
CA ASN A 189 -5.99 -5.35 -21.17
C ASN A 189 -4.48 -5.22 -20.97
N SER A 190 -3.92 -4.01 -21.05
CA SER A 190 -2.51 -3.73 -20.81
C SER A 190 -2.09 -4.16 -19.39
N MET A 191 -2.87 -3.80 -18.37
CA MET A 191 -2.62 -4.22 -16.99
C MET A 191 -2.82 -5.72 -16.77
N LEU A 192 -3.86 -6.33 -17.36
CA LEU A 192 -4.06 -7.79 -17.27
C LEU A 192 -2.92 -8.56 -17.95
N ASN A 193 -2.32 -7.99 -19.00
CA ASN A 193 -1.12 -8.55 -19.59
C ASN A 193 0.08 -8.51 -18.62
N ILE A 194 0.29 -7.38 -17.92
CA ILE A 194 1.33 -7.30 -16.87
C ILE A 194 1.06 -8.32 -15.76
N ALA A 195 -0.19 -8.44 -15.29
CA ALA A 195 -0.59 -9.40 -14.28
C ALA A 195 -0.27 -10.86 -14.69
N ALA A 196 -0.53 -11.20 -15.95
CA ALA A 196 -0.32 -12.55 -16.47
C ALA A 196 1.13 -12.87 -16.83
N ASN A 197 1.92 -11.88 -17.29
CA ASN A 197 3.19 -12.15 -17.99
C ASN A 197 4.43 -11.48 -17.38
N SER A 198 4.28 -10.53 -16.44
CA SER A 198 5.44 -9.84 -15.88
C SER A 198 6.33 -10.79 -15.08
N GLN A 199 7.64 -10.56 -15.10
CA GLN A 199 8.60 -11.38 -14.35
C GLN A 199 8.65 -10.99 -12.86
N ASP A 200 8.19 -9.78 -12.52
CA ASP A 200 8.13 -9.30 -11.14
C ASP A 200 6.75 -9.57 -10.52
N ASN A 201 6.70 -10.46 -9.53
CA ASN A 201 5.46 -10.80 -8.85
C ASN A 201 4.78 -9.60 -8.17
N LYS A 202 5.55 -8.58 -7.72
CA LYS A 202 4.96 -7.36 -7.15
C LYS A 202 4.21 -6.57 -8.22
N LEU A 203 4.80 -6.44 -9.41
CA LEU A 203 4.15 -5.75 -10.52
C LEU A 203 2.93 -6.51 -11.00
N ARG A 204 2.99 -7.86 -11.04
CA ARG A 204 1.83 -8.70 -11.37
C ARG A 204 0.65 -8.43 -10.42
N VAL A 205 0.92 -8.44 -9.12
CA VAL A 205 -0.08 -8.18 -8.08
C VAL A 205 -0.67 -6.77 -8.22
N GLN A 206 0.16 -5.74 -8.33
CA GLN A 206 -0.32 -4.36 -8.44
C GLN A 206 -1.13 -4.14 -9.72
N ALA A 207 -0.71 -4.74 -10.83
CA ALA A 207 -1.44 -4.63 -12.09
C ALA A 207 -2.88 -5.13 -11.96
N ILE A 208 -3.08 -6.30 -11.34
CA ILE A 208 -4.41 -6.85 -11.17
C ILE A 208 -5.23 -6.11 -10.10
N GLU A 209 -4.59 -5.58 -9.04
CA GLU A 209 -5.26 -4.73 -8.05
C GLU A 209 -5.84 -3.46 -8.68
N LEU A 210 -5.11 -2.85 -9.63
CA LEU A 210 -5.56 -1.64 -10.32
C LEU A 210 -6.78 -1.88 -11.21
N VAL A 211 -6.96 -3.09 -11.75
CA VAL A 211 -8.01 -3.35 -12.76
C VAL A 211 -9.14 -4.26 -12.30
N SER A 212 -9.00 -5.00 -11.21
CA SER A 212 -10.05 -5.93 -10.74
C SER A 212 -11.38 -5.24 -10.41
N GLN A 213 -11.38 -3.93 -10.17
CA GLN A 213 -12.57 -3.09 -9.96
C GLN A 213 -12.80 -2.07 -11.07
N SER A 214 -12.24 -2.32 -12.25
CA SER A 214 -12.39 -1.45 -13.40
C SER A 214 -13.87 -1.26 -13.78
N PRO A 215 -14.35 -0.02 -13.98
CA PRO A 215 -15.71 0.25 -14.45
C PRO A 215 -15.93 -0.15 -15.93
N ILE A 216 -14.89 -0.60 -16.65
CA ILE A 216 -14.98 -0.95 -18.07
C ILE A 216 -15.68 -2.29 -18.22
N LEU A 217 -16.83 -2.31 -18.90
CA LEU A 217 -17.53 -3.53 -19.27
C LEU A 217 -17.08 -4.03 -20.65
N ASP A 218 -16.35 -5.15 -20.70
CA ASP A 218 -15.95 -5.79 -21.96
C ASP A 218 -15.79 -7.31 -21.79
N SER A 219 -16.41 -8.10 -22.67
CA SER A 219 -16.40 -9.57 -22.58
C SER A 219 -14.99 -10.17 -22.69
N ARG A 220 -14.07 -9.50 -23.41
CA ARG A 220 -12.67 -9.92 -23.56
C ARG A 220 -11.92 -9.85 -22.23
N LEU A 221 -12.23 -8.87 -21.37
CA LEU A 221 -11.64 -8.77 -20.04
C LEU A 221 -12.05 -9.95 -19.17
N THR A 222 -13.31 -10.39 -19.24
CA THR A 222 -13.80 -11.56 -18.50
C THR A 222 -13.04 -12.83 -18.90
N GLN A 223 -12.74 -13.00 -20.18
CA GLN A 223 -11.92 -14.12 -20.65
C GLN A 223 -10.50 -14.06 -20.08
N GLN A 224 -9.88 -12.87 -20.01
CA GLN A 224 -8.55 -12.71 -19.43
C GLN A 224 -8.53 -12.99 -17.93
N TYR A 225 -9.51 -12.47 -17.19
CA TYR A 225 -9.66 -12.81 -15.77
C TYR A 225 -9.83 -14.32 -15.56
N THR A 226 -10.62 -14.99 -16.41
CA THR A 226 -10.80 -16.44 -16.34
C THR A 226 -9.47 -17.17 -16.58
N GLN A 227 -8.69 -16.75 -17.57
CA GLN A 227 -7.38 -17.34 -17.85
C GLN A 227 -6.40 -17.17 -16.68
N ILE A 228 -6.38 -15.99 -16.04
CA ILE A 228 -5.56 -15.73 -14.85
C ILE A 228 -6.03 -16.63 -13.69
N LEU A 229 -7.33 -16.67 -13.39
CA LEU A 229 -7.90 -17.53 -12.35
C LEU A 229 -7.50 -19.01 -12.53
N GLU A 230 -7.54 -19.52 -13.76
CA GLU A 230 -7.26 -20.94 -14.04
C GLU A 230 -5.77 -21.29 -14.04
N ARG A 231 -4.90 -20.38 -14.48
CA ARG A 231 -3.50 -20.69 -14.82
C ARG A 231 -2.46 -20.11 -13.88
N ASP A 232 -2.75 -18.99 -13.23
CA ASP A 232 -1.78 -18.26 -12.41
C ASP A 232 -1.30 -19.12 -11.23
N ASP A 233 -0.07 -19.00 -10.76
CA ASP A 233 0.46 -19.77 -9.63
C ASP A 233 0.19 -19.11 -8.27
N ASN A 234 -0.14 -17.82 -8.26
CA ASN A 234 -0.36 -17.01 -7.07
C ASN A 234 -1.85 -16.96 -6.71
N GLU A 235 -2.21 -17.55 -5.57
CA GLU A 235 -3.60 -17.60 -5.10
C GLU A 235 -4.22 -16.20 -4.92
N TYR A 236 -3.43 -15.21 -4.50
CA TYR A 236 -3.91 -13.83 -4.35
C TYR A 236 -4.32 -13.23 -5.70
N ILE A 237 -3.50 -13.43 -6.74
CA ILE A 237 -3.82 -12.98 -8.10
C ILE A 237 -5.06 -13.71 -8.62
N ARG A 238 -5.18 -15.03 -8.40
CA ARG A 238 -6.39 -15.78 -8.77
C ARG A 238 -7.65 -15.22 -8.09
N ARG A 239 -7.58 -14.88 -6.81
CA ARG A 239 -8.69 -14.26 -6.06
C ARG A 239 -9.08 -12.91 -6.65
N LEU A 240 -8.11 -12.04 -6.95
CA LEU A 240 -8.37 -10.76 -7.59
C LEU A 240 -8.95 -10.92 -9.01
N ALA A 241 -8.52 -11.94 -9.76
CA ALA A 241 -9.07 -12.24 -11.07
C ALA A 241 -10.53 -12.68 -10.97
N ALA A 242 -10.84 -13.56 -10.02
CA ALA A 242 -12.19 -13.98 -9.75
C ALA A 242 -13.08 -12.78 -9.32
N GLN A 243 -12.57 -11.87 -8.48
CA GLN A 243 -13.26 -10.62 -8.16
C GLN A 243 -13.53 -9.77 -9.39
N GLY A 244 -12.57 -9.71 -10.34
CA GLY A 244 -12.75 -9.06 -11.64
C GLY A 244 -13.91 -9.65 -12.44
N ILE A 245 -14.01 -10.98 -12.55
CA ILE A 245 -15.13 -11.68 -13.22
C ILE A 245 -16.46 -11.26 -12.59
N LEU A 246 -16.51 -11.28 -11.25
CA LEU A 246 -17.73 -10.97 -10.52
C LEU A 246 -18.12 -9.48 -10.66
N SER A 247 -17.12 -8.58 -10.63
CA SER A 247 -17.31 -7.16 -10.88
C SER A 247 -17.93 -6.91 -12.26
N GLN A 248 -17.41 -7.55 -13.31
CA GLN A 248 -17.98 -7.46 -14.66
C GLN A 248 -19.46 -7.89 -14.70
N TYR A 249 -19.82 -8.97 -14.01
CA TYR A 249 -21.22 -9.41 -13.92
C TYR A 249 -22.11 -8.37 -13.22
N PHE A 250 -21.67 -7.80 -12.09
CA PHE A 250 -22.47 -6.81 -11.38
C PHE A 250 -22.62 -5.50 -12.17
N ILE A 251 -21.57 -5.05 -12.86
CA ILE A 251 -21.64 -3.90 -13.76
C ILE A 251 -22.64 -4.18 -14.87
N ALA A 252 -22.50 -5.31 -15.57
CA ALA A 252 -23.42 -5.71 -16.66
C ALA A 252 -24.87 -5.79 -16.20
N ARG A 253 -25.13 -6.35 -15.01
CA ARG A 253 -26.47 -6.45 -14.43
C ARG A 253 -27.04 -5.07 -14.11
N ASN A 254 -26.25 -4.19 -13.50
CA ASN A 254 -26.68 -2.84 -13.13
C ASN A 254 -26.98 -1.97 -14.36
N GLU A 255 -26.19 -2.13 -15.42
CA GLU A 255 -26.37 -1.43 -16.70
C GLU A 255 -27.39 -2.10 -17.63
N GLN A 256 -27.99 -3.23 -17.23
CA GLN A 256 -28.90 -4.04 -18.05
C GLN A 256 -28.28 -4.42 -19.41
N ALA A 257 -26.99 -4.71 -19.41
CA ALA A 257 -26.26 -5.06 -20.62
C ALA A 257 -26.65 -6.46 -21.13
N ASP A 258 -26.69 -6.60 -22.46
CA ASP A 258 -27.08 -7.84 -23.16
C ASP A 258 -26.18 -9.04 -22.78
N ASN A 259 -24.95 -8.79 -22.36
CA ASN A 259 -23.98 -9.81 -21.97
C ASN A 259 -24.12 -10.28 -20.50
N SER A 260 -24.99 -9.67 -19.69
CA SER A 260 -25.17 -10.03 -18.28
C SER A 260 -25.55 -11.51 -18.08
N GLN A 261 -26.43 -12.04 -18.92
CA GLN A 261 -26.81 -13.46 -18.93
C GLN A 261 -25.60 -14.36 -19.28
N GLN A 262 -24.79 -13.96 -20.25
CA GLN A 262 -23.59 -14.72 -20.66
C GLN A 262 -22.55 -14.77 -19.54
N LEU A 263 -22.35 -13.65 -18.83
CA LEU A 263 -21.44 -13.59 -17.68
C LEU A 263 -21.93 -14.47 -16.53
N ALA A 264 -23.24 -14.46 -16.25
CA ALA A 264 -23.83 -15.36 -15.26
C ALA A 264 -23.60 -16.85 -15.62
N GLN A 265 -23.83 -17.22 -16.88
CA GLN A 265 -23.59 -18.58 -17.37
C GLN A 265 -22.10 -18.97 -17.29
N GLN A 266 -21.18 -18.05 -17.58
CA GLN A 266 -19.75 -18.29 -17.46
C GLN A 266 -19.35 -18.53 -16.00
N ILE A 267 -19.80 -17.70 -15.06
CA ILE A 267 -19.55 -17.88 -13.63
C ILE A 267 -20.08 -19.25 -13.16
N LEU A 268 -21.31 -19.60 -13.54
CA LEU A 268 -21.90 -20.91 -13.19
C LEU A 268 -21.14 -22.07 -13.81
N THR A 269 -20.58 -21.92 -15.01
CA THR A 269 -19.77 -22.95 -15.65
C THR A 269 -18.49 -23.20 -14.86
N ILE A 270 -17.79 -22.13 -14.46
CA ILE A 270 -16.57 -22.24 -13.63
C ILE A 270 -16.91 -22.86 -12.27
N TYR A 271 -18.03 -22.48 -11.66
CA TYR A 271 -18.51 -23.04 -10.39
C TYR A 271 -18.83 -24.55 -10.47
N ARG A 272 -19.52 -24.99 -11.54
CA ARG A 272 -19.93 -26.39 -11.71
C ARG A 272 -18.79 -27.29 -12.16
N HIS A 273 -17.87 -26.76 -12.95
CA HIS A 273 -16.78 -27.49 -13.58
C HIS A 273 -15.43 -26.80 -13.35
N PRO A 274 -14.97 -26.65 -12.08
CA PRO A 274 -13.69 -26.02 -11.79
C PRO A 274 -12.54 -26.91 -12.30
N ILE A 275 -11.52 -26.28 -12.89
CA ILE A 275 -10.36 -27.00 -13.44
C ILE A 275 -9.48 -27.66 -12.35
N ASN A 276 -9.50 -27.13 -11.12
CA ASN A 276 -8.79 -27.67 -9.98
C ASN A 276 -9.46 -27.25 -8.65
N GLU A 277 -9.02 -27.85 -7.54
CA GLU A 277 -9.57 -27.61 -6.19
C GLU A 277 -9.34 -26.16 -5.70
N SER A 278 -8.22 -25.54 -6.08
CA SER A 278 -7.94 -24.14 -5.75
C SER A 278 -8.95 -23.18 -6.39
N VAL A 279 -9.23 -23.34 -7.70
CA VAL A 279 -10.25 -22.55 -8.41
C VAL A 279 -11.62 -22.77 -7.80
N LYS A 280 -11.96 -24.02 -7.46
CA LYS A 280 -13.20 -24.35 -6.76
C LYS A 280 -13.32 -23.57 -5.44
N SER A 281 -12.31 -23.65 -4.59
CA SER A 281 -12.30 -22.97 -3.29
C SER A 281 -12.47 -21.46 -3.43
N ILE A 282 -11.83 -20.84 -4.41
CA ILE A 282 -11.92 -19.39 -4.65
C ILE A 282 -13.35 -19.01 -5.08
N ILE A 283 -13.93 -19.73 -6.03
CA ILE A 283 -15.28 -19.42 -6.52
C ILE A 283 -16.34 -19.71 -5.45
N ASP A 284 -16.20 -20.80 -4.68
CA ASP A 284 -17.06 -21.12 -3.54
C ASP A 284 -17.03 -19.98 -2.50
N GLU A 285 -15.84 -19.47 -2.16
CA GLU A 285 -15.67 -18.34 -1.24
C GLU A 285 -16.30 -17.05 -1.77
N MET A 286 -16.12 -16.75 -3.06
CA MET A 286 -16.66 -15.52 -3.64
C MET A 286 -18.18 -15.53 -3.79
N ILE A 287 -18.77 -16.68 -4.13
CA ILE A 287 -20.23 -16.80 -4.18
C ILE A 287 -20.79 -16.66 -2.77
N GLY A 288 -20.15 -17.28 -1.78
CA GLY A 288 -20.31 -17.02 -0.34
C GLY A 288 -21.66 -17.40 0.27
N ASP A 289 -22.77 -17.19 -0.43
CA ASP A 289 -24.15 -17.42 0.02
C ASP A 289 -24.98 -18.08 -1.10
N PRO A 290 -25.81 -19.09 -0.76
CA PRO A 290 -26.87 -19.62 -1.63
C PRO A 290 -27.68 -18.56 -2.39
N ASN A 291 -27.94 -17.40 -1.79
CA ASN A 291 -28.68 -16.31 -2.41
C ASN A 291 -28.00 -15.80 -3.68
N MET A 292 -26.69 -15.62 -3.66
CA MET A 292 -25.93 -15.18 -4.83
C MET A 292 -25.92 -16.25 -5.92
N LEU A 293 -25.82 -17.52 -5.53
CA LEU A 293 -25.91 -18.64 -6.47
C LEU A 293 -27.29 -18.68 -7.16
N ASP A 294 -28.37 -18.47 -6.42
CA ASP A 294 -29.71 -18.45 -6.96
C ASP A 294 -29.97 -17.20 -7.83
N GLU A 295 -29.38 -16.05 -7.48
CA GLU A 295 -29.36 -14.89 -8.36
C GLU A 295 -28.64 -15.17 -9.67
N LEU A 296 -27.47 -15.82 -9.63
CA LEU A 296 -26.72 -16.19 -10.84
C LEU A 296 -27.52 -17.16 -11.72
N LYS A 297 -28.15 -18.18 -11.14
CA LYS A 297 -29.05 -19.10 -11.88
C LYS A 297 -30.19 -18.37 -12.56
N LYS A 298 -30.89 -17.51 -11.81
CA LYS A 298 -31.99 -16.70 -12.35
C LYS A 298 -31.53 -15.80 -13.49
N SER A 299 -30.39 -15.13 -13.33
CA SER A 299 -29.80 -14.29 -14.38
C SER A 299 -29.34 -15.09 -15.59
N ALA A 300 -28.93 -16.35 -15.41
CA ALA A 300 -28.56 -17.26 -16.50
C ALA A 300 -29.77 -17.84 -17.26
N GLY A 301 -30.98 -17.71 -16.71
CA GLY A 301 -32.23 -18.25 -17.27
C GLY A 301 -32.59 -19.66 -16.77
N GLU A 302 -32.06 -20.06 -15.60
CA GLU A 302 -32.38 -21.32 -14.91
C GLU A 302 -33.47 -21.17 -13.85
#